data_AF-A0A173LFW1-F1
#
_entry.id   AF-A0A173LFW1-F1
#
_cell.length_a   1.000
_cell.length_b   1.000
_cell.length_c   1.000
_cell.angle_alpha   90.00
_cell.angle_beta   90.00
_cell.angle_gamma   90.00
#
_symmetry.space_group_name_H-M   'P 1'
#
loop_
_entity.id
_entity.type
_entity.pdbx_description
1 polymer ?
#
loop_
_entity_poly.entity_id
_entity_poly.type
_entity_poly.pdbx_seq_one_letter_code
_entity_poly.pdbx_strand_id
1 'polypeptide(L)'
;MADTSKYHCTRCNDEQQHRGVRWPEGFVCRRCYQQATRRRGTCPRCQRPDRLLPGLANDQPICTDCAGIDDPRLTCTRCGDQDEPHRRGLCARCCLTDDLTAEVPRV
;
A
#
# COMPACT_ATOMS: atom_id res chain seq x y z
N MET A 1 -16.31 18.22 12.25
CA MET A 1 -15.18 19.16 12.32
C MET A 1 -14.00 18.49 11.63
N ALA A 2 -13.58 18.97 10.46
CA ALA A 2 -12.43 18.40 9.76
C ALA A 2 -11.17 18.96 10.41
N ASP A 3 -10.31 18.06 10.91
CA ASP A 3 -8.98 18.42 11.39
C ASP A 3 -8.15 18.95 10.19
N THR A 4 -7.83 20.25 10.21
CA THR A 4 -7.03 20.93 9.19
C THR A 4 -5.53 20.83 9.47
N SER A 5 -5.12 20.02 10.46
CA SER A 5 -3.72 19.86 10.82
C SER A 5 -2.86 19.51 9.60
N LYS A 6 -1.73 20.20 9.49
CA LYS A 6 -0.69 19.94 8.51
C LYS A 6 0.33 19.00 9.13
N TYR A 7 0.78 18.02 8.35
CA TYR A 7 1.75 17.02 8.75
C TYR A 7 2.96 17.07 7.82
N HIS A 8 4.14 16.89 8.40
CA HIS A 8 5.38 16.63 7.67
C HIS A 8 5.43 15.20 7.17
N CYS A 9 5.66 15.02 5.87
CA CYS A 9 5.83 13.71 5.26
C CYS A 9 7.29 13.25 5.35
N THR A 10 7.53 12.10 5.99
CA THR A 10 8.89 11.57 6.17
C THR A 10 9.57 11.16 4.86
N ARG A 11 8.83 10.99 3.75
CA ARG A 11 9.39 10.54 2.46
C ARG A 11 9.68 11.66 1.48
N CYS A 12 8.76 12.62 1.34
CA CYS A 12 8.94 13.73 0.40
C CYS A 12 9.32 15.05 1.08
N ASN A 13 9.39 15.06 2.42
CA ASN A 13 9.75 16.23 3.23
C ASN A 13 8.81 17.45 3.03
N ASP A 14 7.59 17.21 2.56
CA ASP A 14 6.57 18.25 2.40
C ASP A 14 5.81 18.42 3.72
N GLU A 15 5.71 19.66 4.21
CA GLU A 15 5.14 20.04 5.51
C GLU A 15 3.64 20.38 5.46
N GLN A 16 3.02 20.42 4.27
CA GLN A 16 1.65 20.90 4.09
C GLN A 16 0.65 19.78 3.81
N GLN A 17 0.94 18.57 4.27
CA GLN A 17 0.12 17.40 3.99
C GLN A 17 -1.01 17.26 5.01
N HIS A 18 -2.22 16.94 4.55
CA HIS A 18 -3.39 16.79 5.43
C HIS A 18 -3.89 15.35 5.54
N ARG A 19 -3.47 14.46 4.62
CA ARG A 19 -3.96 13.08 4.54
C ARG A 19 -2.83 12.12 4.21
N GLY A 20 -2.84 10.98 4.87
CA GLY A 20 -1.80 9.98 4.75
C GLY A 20 -2.04 8.83 5.71
N VAL A 21 -1.00 8.03 5.90
CA VAL A 21 -0.94 6.94 6.87
C VAL A 21 0.23 7.17 7.82
N ARG A 22 0.17 6.56 8.99
CA ARG A 22 1.33 6.46 9.89
C ARG A 22 1.89 5.06 9.79
N TRP A 23 3.15 4.96 9.37
CA TRP A 23 3.93 3.73 9.35
C TRP A 23 5.05 3.84 10.40
N PRO A 24 5.81 2.78 10.69
CA PRO A 24 6.89 2.84 11.68
C PRO A 24 7.93 3.94 11.43
N GLU A 25 8.14 4.31 10.16
CA GLU A 25 9.01 5.40 9.72
C GLU A 25 8.43 6.81 9.93
N GLY A 26 7.13 6.95 10.24
CA GLY A 26 6.46 8.22 10.46
C GLY A 26 5.24 8.46 9.56
N PHE A 27 4.85 9.72 9.41
CA PHE A 27 3.72 10.11 8.55
C PHE A 27 4.12 10.03 7.07
N VAL A 28 3.34 9.29 6.30
CA VAL A 28 3.50 9.11 4.85
C VAL A 28 2.28 9.68 4.16
N CYS A 29 2.47 10.74 3.37
CA CYS A 29 1.37 11.38 2.65
C CYS A 29 0.76 10.47 1.58
N ARG A 30 -0.46 10.79 1.13
CA ARG A 30 -1.19 9.99 0.12
C ARG A 30 -0.36 9.71 -1.15
N ARG A 31 0.39 10.69 -1.66
CA ARG A 31 1.22 10.53 -2.86
C ARG A 31 2.35 9.52 -2.63
N CYS A 32 3.05 9.63 -1.52
CA CYS A 32 4.14 8.74 -1.16
C CYS A 32 3.64 7.32 -0.86
N TYR A 33 2.47 7.21 -0.21
CA TYR A 33 1.78 5.95 -0.01
C TYR A 33 1.49 5.24 -1.35
N GLN A 34 0.85 5.93 -2.30
CA GLN A 34 0.53 5.35 -3.61
C GLN A 34 1.76 4.89 -4.39
N GLN A 35 2.85 5.67 -4.35
CA GLN A 35 4.11 5.26 -4.98
C GLN A 35 4.71 4.02 -4.31
N ALA A 36 4.59 3.93 -2.99
CA ALA A 36 5.09 2.80 -2.21
C ALA A 36 4.35 1.50 -2.53
N THR A 37 3.02 1.55 -2.54
CA THR A 37 2.15 0.39 -2.71
C THR A 37 2.11 -0.14 -4.14
N ARG A 38 2.76 0.53 -5.10
CA ARG A 38 2.91 0.04 -6.48
C ARG A 38 4.18 -0.74 -6.72
N ARG A 39 5.07 -0.79 -5.74
CA ARG A 39 6.34 -1.52 -5.85
C ARG A 39 6.12 -2.96 -5.44
N ARG A 40 6.42 -3.88 -6.35
CA ARG A 40 6.49 -5.32 -6.08
C ARG A 40 7.81 -5.88 -6.56
N GLY A 41 8.25 -6.94 -5.91
CA GLY A 41 9.46 -7.67 -6.31
C GLY A 41 10.02 -8.52 -5.18
N THR A 42 11.28 -8.91 -5.34
CA THR A 42 12.01 -9.65 -4.31
C THR A 42 12.45 -8.72 -3.20
N CYS A 43 12.09 -9.03 -1.96
CA CYS A 43 12.50 -8.22 -0.83
C CYS A 43 14.00 -8.43 -0.54
N PRO A 44 14.83 -7.37 -0.52
CA PRO A 44 16.27 -7.51 -0.28
C PRO A 44 16.62 -7.94 1.16
N ARG A 45 15.67 -7.88 2.10
CA ARG A 45 15.87 -8.35 3.48
C ARG A 45 15.55 -9.84 3.66
N CYS A 46 14.35 -10.27 3.30
CA CYS A 46 13.92 -11.66 3.50
C CYS A 46 14.06 -12.56 2.26
N GLN A 47 14.50 -12.02 1.12
CA GLN A 47 14.73 -12.72 -0.14
C GLN A 47 13.50 -13.40 -0.76
N ARG A 48 12.30 -13.17 -0.21
CA ARG A 48 11.06 -13.70 -0.77
C ARG A 48 10.67 -12.91 -2.03
N PRO A 49 10.27 -13.60 -3.12
CA PRO A 49 9.79 -12.97 -4.35
C PRO A 49 8.35 -12.45 -4.20
N ASP A 50 7.91 -11.68 -5.20
CA ASP A 50 6.52 -11.20 -5.39
C ASP A 50 5.89 -10.49 -4.19
N ARG A 51 6.72 -9.90 -3.33
CA ARG A 51 6.26 -9.15 -2.16
C ARG A 51 5.87 -7.73 -2.58
N LEU A 52 4.84 -7.18 -1.94
CA LEU A 52 4.64 -5.73 -1.89
C LEU A 52 5.83 -5.11 -1.15
N LEU A 53 6.47 -4.09 -1.70
CA LEU A 53 7.66 -3.42 -1.15
C LEU A 53 7.39 -1.96 -0.77
N PRO A 54 6.45 -1.68 0.16
CA PRO A 54 6.07 -0.32 0.46
C PRO A 54 7.00 0.32 1.49
N GLY A 55 7.66 -0.46 2.36
CA GLY A 55 8.54 0.05 3.41
C GLY A 55 9.91 0.45 2.89
N LEU A 56 10.65 1.20 3.70
CA LEU A 56 12.01 1.62 3.40
C LEU A 56 12.96 1.20 4.51
N ALA A 57 14.16 0.75 4.14
CA ALA A 57 15.31 0.64 5.03
C ALA A 57 16.53 1.21 4.32
N ASN A 58 17.13 2.27 4.86
CA ASN A 58 18.22 3.01 4.22
C ASN A 58 17.90 3.37 2.76
N ASP A 59 16.72 3.96 2.53
CA ASP A 59 16.16 4.30 1.21
C ASP A 59 15.90 3.11 0.25
N GLN A 60 16.18 1.88 0.66
CA GLN A 60 15.90 0.69 -0.13
C GLN A 60 14.47 0.16 0.13
N PRO A 61 13.66 -0.09 -0.92
CA PRO A 61 12.34 -0.69 -0.77
C PRO A 61 12.39 -2.10 -0.17
N ILE A 62 11.59 -2.34 0.87
CA ILE A 62 11.47 -3.63 1.56
C ILE A 62 10.00 -3.99 1.79
N CYS A 63 9.74 -5.27 2.04
CA CYS A 63 8.36 -5.73 2.22
C CYS A 63 7.75 -5.22 3.53
N THR A 64 6.41 -5.21 3.57
CA THR A 64 5.60 -4.83 4.74
C THR A 64 6.09 -5.50 6.02
N ASP A 65 6.29 -6.82 5.99
CA ASP A 65 6.73 -7.59 7.16
C ASP A 65 8.11 -7.13 7.65
N CYS A 66 9.09 -7.00 6.74
CA CYS A 66 10.44 -6.55 7.09
C CYS A 66 10.51 -5.09 7.53
N ALA A 67 9.53 -4.29 7.13
CA ALA A 67 9.39 -2.89 7.52
C ALA A 67 8.56 -2.71 8.81
N GLY A 68 7.94 -3.77 9.33
CA GLY A 68 7.02 -3.70 10.46
C GLY A 68 5.73 -2.94 10.15
N ILE A 69 5.32 -2.89 8.87
CA ILE A 69 4.06 -2.24 8.46
C ILE A 69 2.91 -3.23 8.63
N ASP A 70 2.07 -2.98 9.62
CA ASP A 70 0.91 -3.79 10.02
C ASP A 70 -0.43 -3.22 9.50
N ASP A 71 -0.41 -2.45 8.40
CA ASP A 71 -1.62 -1.85 7.84
C ASP A 71 -2.53 -2.91 7.19
N PRO A 72 -3.70 -3.23 7.77
CA PRO A 72 -4.59 -4.27 7.24
C PRO A 72 -5.16 -3.89 5.87
N ARG A 73 -5.15 -2.59 5.50
CA ARG A 73 -5.62 -2.13 4.19
C ARG A 73 -4.76 -2.64 3.05
N LEU A 74 -3.52 -3.03 3.33
CA LEU A 74 -2.62 -3.61 2.32
C LEU A 74 -2.91 -5.09 2.08
N THR A 75 -3.77 -5.74 2.87
CA THR A 75 -4.10 -7.16 2.69
C THR A 75 -5.45 -7.30 2.00
N CYS A 76 -5.45 -7.97 0.84
CA CYS A 76 -6.69 -8.25 0.13
C CYS A 76 -7.56 -9.21 0.94
N THR A 77 -8.78 -8.79 1.27
CA THR A 77 -9.72 -9.59 2.07
C THR A 77 -10.22 -10.85 1.36
N ARG A 78 -10.05 -10.96 0.03
CA ARG A 78 -10.44 -12.13 -0.76
C ARG A 78 -9.30 -13.14 -0.94
N CYS A 79 -8.14 -12.69 -1.42
CA CYS A 79 -7.03 -13.60 -1.75
C CYS A 79 -5.93 -13.65 -0.69
N GLY A 80 -5.99 -12.80 0.35
CA GLY A 80 -4.98 -12.73 1.41
C GLY A 80 -3.63 -12.14 0.99
N ASP A 81 -3.44 -11.85 -0.29
CA ASP A 81 -2.20 -11.26 -0.80
C ASP A 81 -2.06 -9.78 -0.39
N GLN A 82 -0.81 -9.34 -0.22
CA GLN A 82 -0.49 -7.95 0.10
C GLN A 82 -0.37 -7.13 -1.19
N ASP A 83 -1.18 -6.10 -1.36
CA ASP A 83 -1.22 -5.24 -2.56
C ASP A 83 -1.70 -3.81 -2.26
N GLU A 84 -1.63 -2.90 -3.24
CA GLU A 84 -2.36 -1.63 -3.17
C GLU A 84 -3.88 -1.91 -3.06
N PRO A 85 -4.56 -1.40 -2.01
CA PRO A 85 -6.01 -1.50 -1.94
C PRO A 85 -6.64 -0.73 -3.09
N HIS A 86 -7.51 -1.39 -3.84
CA HIS A 86 -8.18 -0.79 -4.98
C HIS A 86 -9.58 -0.29 -4.61
N ARG A 87 -10.48 -1.21 -4.23
CA ARG A 87 -11.84 -0.88 -3.78
C ARG A 87 -12.35 -1.93 -2.81
N ARG A 88 -13.12 -1.51 -1.81
CA ARG A 88 -13.79 -2.39 -0.83
C ARG A 88 -12.86 -3.42 -0.16
N GLY A 89 -11.60 -3.06 0.10
CA GLY A 89 -10.61 -3.96 0.72
C GLY A 89 -10.10 -5.08 -0.19
N LEU A 90 -10.25 -4.93 -1.51
CA LEU A 90 -9.76 -5.87 -2.52
C LEU A 90 -8.59 -5.27 -3.31
N CYS A 91 -7.68 -6.14 -3.74
CA CYS A 91 -6.63 -5.77 -4.70
C CYS A 91 -7.19 -5.61 -6.12
N ALA A 92 -6.45 -4.92 -6.99
CA ALA A 92 -6.87 -4.65 -8.36
C ALA A 92 -7.21 -5.93 -9.15
N ARG A 93 -6.43 -7.01 -8.95
CA ARG A 93 -6.67 -8.32 -9.58
C ARG A 93 -8.02 -8.92 -9.20
N CYS A 94 -8.37 -8.91 -7.92
CA CYS A 94 -9.67 -9.43 -7.46
C CYS A 94 -10.82 -8.58 -8.00
N CYS A 95 -10.67 -7.25 -7.98
CA CYS A 95 -11.68 -6.34 -8.53
C CYS A 95 -11.90 -6.57 -10.03
N LEU A 96 -10.81 -6.72 -10.79
CA LEU A 96 -10.88 -7.00 -12.22
C LEU A 96 -11.56 -8.34 -12.49
N THR A 97 -11.32 -9.36 -11.66
CA THR A 97 -12.05 -10.64 -11.77
C THR A 97 -13.54 -10.42 -11.57
N ASP A 98 -13.95 -9.67 -10.54
CA ASP A 98 -15.37 -9.41 -10.26
C ASP A 98 -16.02 -8.70 -11.45
N ASP A 99 -15.37 -7.66 -11.99
CA ASP A 99 -15.86 -6.89 -13.13
C ASP A 99 -16.02 -7.79 -14.37
N LEU A 100 -14.99 -8.58 -14.71
CA LEU A 100 -15.07 -9.50 -15.85
C LEU A 100 -16.16 -10.56 -15.68
N THR A 101 -16.38 -11.06 -14.46
CA THR A 101 -17.46 -12.05 -14.21
C THR A 101 -18.85 -11.45 -14.22
N ALA A 102 -18.99 -10.16 -13.91
CA ALA A 102 -20.27 -9.45 -13.96
C ALA A 102 -20.68 -9.11 -15.40
N GLU A 103 -19.71 -8.81 -16.26
CA GLU A 103 -19.93 -8.42 -17.67
C GLU A 103 -20.07 -9.62 -18.62
N VAL A 104 -19.72 -10.85 -18.19
CA VAL A 104 -19.93 -12.05 -19.02
C VAL A 104 -21.33 -12.60 -18.76
N PRO A 105 -22.26 -12.56 -19.75
CA PRO A 105 -23.55 -13.24 -19.63
C PRO A 105 -23.28 -14.73 -19.41
N ARG A 106 -23.88 -15.31 -18.37
CA ARG A 106 -23.87 -16.75 -18.15
C ARG A 106 -24.71 -17.37 -19.27
N VAL A 107 -24.05 -17.85 -20.33
CA VAL A 107 -24.69 -18.62 -21.41
C VAL A 107 -24.93 -20.06 -20.97
#